data_AF-A0A659U6X6-F1
#
_entry.id   AF-A0A659U6X6-F1
#
_cell.length_a   1.000
_cell.length_b   1.000
_cell.length_c   1.000
_cell.angle_alpha   90.00
_cell.angle_beta   90.00
_cell.angle_gamma   90.00
#
_symmetry.space_group_name_H-M   'P 1'
#
loop_
_entity.id
_entity.type
_entity.pdbx_description
1 polymer ?
#
loop_
_entity_poly.entity_id
_entity_poly.type
_entity_poly.pdbx_seq_one_letter_code
_entity_poly.pdbx_strand_id
1 'polypeptide(L)'
;VMPAIELCRTAALGGHVEACDQCGHRRIAFNSCRDRHCPRCQSLARAQWLEDRRAELLDTPYFHVVFTLPEPIAAIVSEQG
;
A
#
# COMPACT_ATOMS: atom_id res chain seq x y z
N VAL A 1 12.25 10.77 -4.57
CA VAL A 1 11.09 10.47 -3.69
C VAL A 1 10.34 11.76 -3.33
N MET A 2 10.88 12.65 -2.48
CA MET A 2 10.15 13.85 -2.04
C MET A 2 9.61 14.76 -3.17
N PRO A 3 10.41 15.16 -4.18
CA PRO A 3 9.90 16.03 -5.24
C PRO A 3 8.74 15.41 -6.05
N ALA A 4 8.79 14.09 -6.28
CA ALA A 4 7.73 13.38 -6.98
C ALA A 4 6.43 13.39 -6.17
N ILE A 5 6.52 13.19 -4.86
CA ILE A 5 5.36 13.18 -3.96
C ILE A 5 4.71 14.56 -3.87
N GLU A 6 5.49 15.63 -3.82
CA GLU A 6 5.00 17.02 -3.78
C GLU A 6 4.22 17.38 -5.06
N LEU A 7 4.76 17.04 -6.23
CA LEU A 7 4.13 17.33 -7.53
C LEU A 7 2.94 16.41 -7.86
N CYS A 8 2.73 15.34 -7.09
CA CYS A 8 1.66 14.38 -7.35
C CYS A 8 0.27 15.05 -7.40
N ARG A 9 -0.55 14.69 -8.39
CA ARG A 9 -1.90 15.26 -8.60
C ARG A 9 -1.93 16.78 -8.74
N THR A 10 -0.88 17.38 -9.33
CA THR A 10 -0.85 18.80 -9.70
C THR A 10 -0.73 18.95 -11.22
N ALA A 11 -0.97 20.18 -11.71
CA ALA A 11 -0.83 20.50 -13.12
C ALA A 11 0.59 20.23 -13.69
N ALA A 12 1.62 20.24 -12.84
CA ALA A 12 3.00 19.98 -13.24
C ALA A 12 3.22 18.59 -13.86
N LEU A 13 2.35 17.61 -13.55
CA LEU A 13 2.40 16.26 -14.13
C LEU A 13 1.39 16.05 -15.27
N GLY A 14 0.75 17.13 -15.73
CA GLY A 14 -0.35 17.08 -16.68
C GLY A 14 -1.62 16.46 -16.09
N GLY A 15 -2.66 16.37 -16.90
CA GLY A 15 -3.94 15.81 -16.51
C GLY A 15 -4.82 15.46 -17.71
N HIS A 16 -5.98 14.93 -17.40
CA HIS A 16 -7.02 14.54 -18.36
C HIS A 16 -8.38 14.99 -17.85
N VAL A 17 -9.36 15.06 -18.76
CA VAL A 17 -10.75 15.34 -18.38
C VAL A 17 -11.46 14.02 -18.19
N GLU A 18 -11.99 13.81 -16.99
CA GLU A 18 -12.93 12.73 -16.72
C GLU A 18 -14.34 13.25 -17.00
N ALA A 19 -15.13 12.47 -17.74
CA ALA A 19 -16.50 12.79 -18.08
C ALA A 19 -17.40 11.62 -17.65
N CYS A 20 -18.49 11.93 -16.94
CA CYS A 20 -19.53 10.96 -16.66
C CYS A 20 -20.41 10.78 -17.90
N ASP A 21 -20.54 9.54 -18.34
CA ASP A 21 -21.36 9.12 -19.48
C ASP A 21 -22.87 9.19 -19.21
N GLN A 22 -23.28 9.24 -17.94
CA GLN A 22 -24.69 9.29 -17.55
C GLN A 22 -25.24 10.72 -17.36
N CYS A 23 -24.46 11.63 -16.75
CA CYS A 23 -24.94 12.98 -16.41
C CYS A 23 -24.18 14.11 -17.10
N GLY A 24 -23.16 13.80 -17.89
CA GLY A 24 -22.36 14.80 -18.61
C GLY A 24 -21.45 15.65 -17.73
N HIS A 25 -21.37 15.37 -16.42
CA HIS A 25 -20.44 16.05 -15.52
C HIS A 25 -19.00 15.83 -15.96
N ARG A 26 -18.20 16.90 -15.98
CA ARG A 26 -16.79 16.87 -16.38
C ARG A 26 -15.92 17.46 -15.28
N ARG A 27 -14.80 16.80 -14.99
CA ARG A 27 -13.77 17.31 -14.08
C ARG A 27 -12.37 17.12 -14.64
N ILE A 28 -11.46 18.01 -14.26
CA ILE A 28 -10.04 17.86 -14.57
C ILE A 28 -9.39 16.99 -13.50
N ALA A 29 -8.73 15.91 -13.92
CA ALA A 29 -7.98 15.02 -13.06
C ALA A 29 -6.49 15.08 -13.41
N PHE A 30 -5.64 15.36 -12.42
CA PHE A 30 -4.20 15.40 -12.61
C PHE A 30 -3.55 14.03 -12.44
N ASN A 31 -2.46 13.79 -13.16
CA ASN A 31 -1.77 12.51 -13.16
C ASN A 31 -1.06 12.22 -11.81
N SER A 32 -0.96 10.94 -11.48
CA SER A 32 -0.22 10.46 -10.32
C SER A 32 1.30 10.53 -10.54
N CYS A 33 2.08 10.75 -9.49
CA CYS A 33 3.55 10.70 -9.57
C CYS A 33 4.13 9.29 -9.73
N ARG A 34 3.33 8.23 -9.53
CA ARG A 34 3.72 6.80 -9.61
C ARG A 34 4.86 6.37 -8.66
N ASP A 35 5.27 7.22 -7.72
CA ASP A 35 6.24 6.83 -6.67
C ASP A 35 5.58 5.86 -5.67
N ARG A 36 6.24 4.73 -5.41
CA ARG A 36 5.77 3.67 -4.51
C ARG A 36 5.65 4.10 -3.04
N HIS A 37 6.24 5.21 -2.66
CA HIS A 37 6.13 5.77 -1.30
C HIS A 37 5.05 6.86 -1.22
N CYS A 38 4.41 7.23 -2.34
CA CYS A 38 3.41 8.28 -2.34
C CYS A 38 2.12 7.78 -1.65
N PRO A 39 1.70 8.40 -0.54
CA PRO A 39 0.50 7.96 0.18
C PRO A 39 -0.78 8.18 -0.64
N ARG A 40 -0.78 9.15 -1.57
CA ARG A 40 -1.90 9.41 -2.48
C ARG A 40 -2.05 8.30 -3.52
N CYS A 41 -0.94 7.93 -4.19
CA CYS A 41 -0.94 6.91 -5.24
C CYS A 41 -1.22 5.51 -4.67
N GLN A 42 -0.63 5.19 -3.52
CA GLN A 42 -0.69 3.85 -2.94
C GLN A 42 -1.87 3.64 -1.97
N SER A 43 -2.73 4.65 -1.78
CA SER A 43 -3.84 4.61 -0.82
C SER A 43 -4.76 3.41 -1.03
N LEU A 44 -5.21 3.18 -2.26
CA LEU A 44 -6.09 2.05 -2.60
C LEU A 44 -5.40 0.71 -2.43
N ALA A 45 -4.17 0.57 -2.94
CA ALA A 45 -3.40 -0.68 -2.79
C ALA A 45 -3.15 -1.02 -1.31
N ARG A 46 -2.85 -0.01 -0.48
CA ARG A 46 -2.72 -0.16 0.96
C ARG A 46 -4.04 -0.59 1.61
N ALA A 47 -5.16 0.04 1.24
CA ALA A 47 -6.46 -0.30 1.79
C ALA A 47 -6.86 -1.75 1.46
N GLN A 48 -6.65 -2.17 0.20
CA GLN A 48 -6.89 -3.55 -0.22
C GLN A 48 -6.00 -4.53 0.57
N TRP A 49 -4.70 -4.25 0.66
CA TRP A 49 -3.77 -5.11 1.41
C TRP A 49 -4.16 -5.24 2.88
N LEU A 50 -4.61 -4.14 3.52
CA LEU A 50 -5.09 -4.16 4.89
C LEU A 50 -6.33 -5.03 5.03
N GLU A 51 -7.28 -4.94 4.09
CA GLU A 51 -8.49 -5.76 4.12
C GLU A 51 -8.17 -7.24 3.94
N ASP A 52 -7.29 -7.58 2.99
CA ASP A 52 -6.85 -8.96 2.76
C ASP A 52 -6.19 -9.54 4.02
N ARG A 53 -5.28 -8.81 4.68
CA ARG A 53 -4.63 -9.24 5.92
C ARG A 53 -5.61 -9.34 7.08
N ARG A 54 -6.63 -8.47 7.14
CA ARG A 54 -7.68 -8.54 8.16
C ARG A 54 -8.57 -9.77 7.97
N ALA A 55 -8.84 -10.16 6.73
CA ALA A 55 -9.62 -11.36 6.43
C ALA A 55 -8.91 -12.66 6.83
N GLU A 56 -7.58 -12.65 6.97
CA GLU A 56 -6.79 -13.78 7.47
C GLU A 56 -6.85 -13.93 9.00
N LEU A 57 -7.33 -12.91 9.72
CA LEU A 57 -7.40 -12.96 11.18
C LEU A 57 -8.58 -13.83 11.63
N LEU A 58 -8.30 -14.76 12.54
CA LEU A 58 -9.33 -15.54 13.20
C LEU A 58 -10.08 -14.67 14.21
N ASP A 59 -11.41 -14.80 14.25
CA ASP A 59 -12.26 -14.11 15.24
C ASP A 59 -12.24 -14.82 16.61
N THR A 60 -11.05 -14.90 17.20
CA THR A 60 -10.82 -15.46 18.53
C THR A 60 -9.69 -14.70 19.23
N PRO A 61 -9.68 -14.61 20.57
CA PRO A 61 -8.51 -14.13 21.29
C PRO A 61 -7.26 -14.94 20.92
N TYR A 62 -6.15 -14.26 20.65
CA TYR A 62 -4.86 -14.87 20.37
C TYR A 62 -3.74 -14.13 21.09
N PHE A 63 -2.65 -14.86 21.38
CA PHE A 63 -1.46 -14.32 22.03
C PHE A 63 -0.28 -14.40 21.05
N HIS A 64 0.46 -13.29 20.92
CA HIS A 64 1.73 -13.30 20.21
C HIS A 64 2.83 -13.73 21.20
N VAL A 65 3.36 -14.93 21.02
CA VAL A 65 4.45 -15.47 21.85
C VAL A 65 5.77 -15.25 21.13
N VAL A 66 6.67 -14.48 21.76
CA VAL A 66 8.04 -14.29 21.29
C VAL A 66 8.98 -14.97 22.29
N PHE A 67 9.92 -15.77 21.78
CA PHE A 67 10.93 -16.44 22.58
C PHE A 67 12.25 -16.53 21.81
N THR A 68 13.35 -16.61 22.54
CA THR A 68 14.67 -16.85 21.97
C THR A 68 14.78 -18.32 21.57
N LEU A 69 15.19 -18.59 20.32
CA LEU A 69 15.45 -19.95 19.87
C LEU A 69 16.59 -20.57 20.69
N PRO A 70 16.41 -21.78 21.26
CA PRO A 70 17.49 -22.52 21.90
C PRO A 70 18.62 -22.85 20.93
N GLU A 71 19.87 -22.84 21.43
CA GLU A 71 21.09 -23.07 20.64
C GLU A 71 21.01 -24.29 19.69
N PRO A 72 20.51 -25.47 20.11
CA PRO A 72 20.46 -26.63 19.22
C PRO A 72 19.52 -26.46 18.02
N ILE A 73 18.48 -25.64 18.15
CA ILE A 73 17.52 -25.35 17.08
C ILE A 73 18.04 -24.21 16.19
N ALA A 74 18.70 -23.22 16.78
CA ALA A 74 19.29 -22.10 16.06
C ALA A 74 20.33 -22.57 15.01
N ALA A 75 21.09 -23.62 15.32
CA ALA A 75 22.03 -24.24 14.38
C ALA A 75 21.32 -24.76 13.11
N ILE A 76 20.18 -25.45 13.24
CA ILE A 76 19.42 -26.03 12.12
C ILE A 76 18.87 -24.95 11.17
N VAL A 77 18.39 -23.83 11.73
CA VAL A 77 17.83 -22.72 10.94
C VAL A 77 18.93 -21.96 10.18
N SER A 78 20.13 -21.89 10.74
CA SER A 78 21.26 -21.15 10.17
C SER A 78 21.93 -21.87 9.01
N GLU A 79 21.74 -23.19 8.86
CA GLU A 79 22.34 -24.02 7.80
C GLU A 79 21.53 -24.02 6.48
N GLN A 80 20.36 -23.39 6.43
CA GLN A 80 19.49 -23.34 5.25
C GLN A 80 19.43 -21.95 4.57
N GLY A 81 20.38 -21.06 4.88
CA GLY A 81 20.49 -19.71 4.32
C GLY A 81 21.32 -19.61 3.05
#